data_AF-A0A496YNE7-F1
#
_entry.id   AF-A0A496YNE7-F1
#
_cell.length_a   1.000
_cell.length_b   1.000
_cell.length_c   1.000
_cell.angle_alpha   90.00
_cell.angle_beta   90.00
_cell.angle_gamma   90.00
#
_symmetry.space_group_name_H-M   'P 1'
#
loop_
_entity.id
_entity.type
_entity.pdbx_description
1 polymer ?
#
loop_
_entity_poly.entity_id
_entity_poly.type
_entity_poly.pdbx_seq_one_letter_code
_entity_poly.pdbx_strand_id
1 'polypeptide(L)'
;MPQITLKETITKKIEIPMDTLYELIDNLTDEERKKLLERLKAKPVKLKPFKKDKIESILADFAATDLYEDEFLKDLEEGLKKSSIYT
;
A
#
# COMPACT_ATOMS: atom_id res chain seq x y z
N MET A 1 -12.98 -19.63 -1.88
CA MET A 1 -11.97 -19.52 -2.95
C MET A 1 -10.97 -18.44 -2.56
N PRO A 2 -9.68 -18.76 -2.46
CA PRO A 2 -8.62 -17.81 -2.13
C PRO A 2 -8.26 -16.94 -3.33
N GLN A 3 -7.79 -15.72 -3.05
CA GLN A 3 -7.50 -14.69 -4.04
C GLN A 3 -6.10 -14.12 -3.78
N ILE A 4 -5.32 -13.91 -4.83
CA ILE A 4 -3.98 -13.31 -4.73
C ILE A 4 -3.94 -12.02 -5.56
N THR A 5 -3.37 -10.97 -4.98
CA THR A 5 -3.18 -9.68 -5.67
C THR A 5 -1.72 -9.55 -6.07
N LEU A 6 -1.44 -9.62 -7.38
CA LEU A 6 -0.10 -9.37 -7.92
C LEU A 6 0.02 -7.88 -8.27
N LYS A 7 1.02 -7.19 -7.72
CA LYS A 7 1.35 -5.80 -8.08
C LYS A 7 2.33 -5.79 -9.26
N GLU A 8 1.81 -6.01 -10.46
CA GLU A 8 2.42 -5.46 -11.66
C GLU A 8 1.67 -4.17 -12.02
N THR A 9 2.23 -3.36 -12.93
CA THR A 9 1.69 -2.06 -13.40
C THR A 9 0.23 -2.10 -13.89
N ILE A 10 -0.38 -3.30 -13.95
CA ILE A 10 -1.81 -3.56 -14.11
C ILE A 10 -2.23 -4.58 -13.04
N THR A 11 -3.20 -4.23 -12.18
CA THR A 11 -3.74 -5.16 -11.17
C THR A 11 -4.67 -6.16 -11.84
N LYS A 12 -4.19 -7.36 -12.16
CA LYS A 12 -5.00 -8.47 -12.65
C LYS A 12 -5.36 -9.42 -11.50
N LYS A 13 -6.64 -9.75 -11.37
CA LYS A 13 -7.10 -10.82 -10.48
C LYS A 13 -6.81 -12.15 -11.16
N ILE A 14 -6.06 -13.01 -10.49
CA ILE A 14 -5.77 -14.37 -10.94
C ILE A 14 -6.56 -15.31 -10.04
N GLU A 15 -7.42 -16.12 -10.64
CA GLU A 15 -8.10 -17.21 -9.95
C GLU A 15 -7.20 -18.44 -9.98
N ILE A 16 -6.85 -18.96 -8.80
CA ILE A 16 -6.05 -20.18 -8.67
C ILE A 16 -6.95 -21.26 -8.06
N PRO A 17 -7.11 -22.43 -8.70
CA PRO A 17 -7.83 -23.55 -8.14
C PRO A 17 -7.24 -23.98 -6.79
N MET A 18 -8.12 -24.38 -5.86
CA MET A 18 -7.69 -24.84 -4.54
C MET A 18 -6.77 -26.06 -4.62
N ASP A 19 -7.03 -26.97 -5.54
CA ASP A 19 -6.28 -28.21 -5.70
C ASP A 19 -4.82 -27.94 -6.09
N THR A 20 -4.59 -26.96 -6.97
CA THR A 20 -3.24 -26.51 -7.35
C THR A 20 -2.47 -25.94 -6.16
N LEU A 21 -3.15 -25.26 -5.23
CA LEU A 21 -2.51 -24.76 -4.01
C LEU A 21 -2.14 -25.89 -3.06
N TYR A 22 -2.97 -26.93 -2.95
CA TYR A 22 -2.65 -28.12 -2.14
C TYR A 22 -1.43 -28.86 -2.69
N GLU A 23 -1.37 -29.11 -4.00
CA GLU A 23 -0.20 -29.72 -4.63
C GLU A 23 1.07 -28.92 -4.41
N LEU A 24 1.00 -27.59 -4.51
CA LEU A 24 2.14 -26.70 -4.23
C LEU A 24 2.63 -26.84 -2.79
N ILE A 25 1.71 -26.84 -1.81
CA ILE A 25 2.04 -27.00 -0.40
C ILE A 25 2.62 -28.39 -0.13
N ASP A 26 2.08 -29.41 -0.80
CA ASP A 26 2.51 -30.79 -0.60
C ASP A 26 3.95 -31.03 -1.08
N ASN A 27 4.37 -30.31 -2.12
CA ASN A 27 5.73 -30.36 -2.66
C ASN A 27 6.75 -29.51 -1.87
N LEU A 28 6.34 -28.74 -0.87
CA LEU A 28 7.27 -27.97 -0.03
C LEU A 28 8.00 -28.86 0.96
N THR A 29 9.28 -28.54 1.19
CA THR A 29 10.08 -29.11 2.28
C THR A 29 9.56 -28.68 3.65
N ASP A 30 9.92 -29.40 4.70
CA ASP A 30 9.49 -29.08 6.08
C ASP A 30 9.90 -27.67 6.52
N GLU A 31 11.08 -27.20 6.10
CA GLU A 31 11.56 -25.84 6.37
C GLU A 31 10.70 -24.78 5.67
N GLU A 32 10.35 -25.02 4.41
CA GLU A 32 9.51 -24.13 3.62
C GLU A 32 8.07 -24.09 4.13
N ARG A 33 7.52 -25.26 4.50
CA ARG A 33 6.20 -25.37 5.15
C ARG A 33 6.18 -24.56 6.44
N LYS A 34 7.22 -24.70 7.29
CA LYS A 34 7.34 -23.95 8.55
C LYS A 34 7.41 -22.43 8.31
N LYS A 35 8.20 -22.00 7.33
CA LYS A 35 8.34 -20.57 6.95
C LYS A 35 7.04 -20.00 6.37
N LEU A 36 6.32 -20.78 5.57
CA LEU A 36 5.00 -20.41 5.05
C LEU A 36 3.99 -20.28 6.19
N LEU A 37 3.98 -21.22 7.15
CA LEU A 37 3.12 -21.19 8.33
C LEU A 37 3.38 -19.96 9.20
N GLU A 38 4.64 -19.58 9.41
CA GLU A 38 5.01 -18.35 10.12
C GLU A 38 4.55 -17.10 9.37
N ARG A 39 4.63 -17.07 8.03
CA ARG A 39 4.12 -15.96 7.21
C ARG A 39 2.60 -15.86 7.22
N LEU A 40 1.89 -16.98 7.25
CA LEU A 40 0.42 -17.02 7.35
C LEU A 40 -0.07 -16.62 8.74
N LYS A 41 0.69 -16.98 9.79
CA LYS A 41 0.46 -16.56 11.18
C LYS A 41 0.85 -15.09 11.43
N ALA A 42 1.76 -14.53 10.63
CA ALA A 42 2.07 -13.11 10.63
C ALA A 42 0.80 -12.34 10.22
N LYS A 43 0.09 -11.93 11.27
CA LYS A 43 -1.19 -11.24 11.36
C LYS A 43 -1.49 -10.24 10.24
N PRO A 44 -2.80 -9.93 10.03
CA PRO A 44 -3.27 -8.94 9.06
C PRO A 44 -2.38 -7.71 9.10
N VAL A 45 -1.96 -7.27 7.91
CA VAL A 45 -1.20 -6.05 7.71
C VAL A 45 -1.91 -4.96 8.50
N LYS A 46 -1.33 -4.57 9.65
CA LYS A 46 -1.84 -3.45 10.43
C LYS A 46 -1.54 -2.22 9.59
N LEU A 47 -2.45 -1.88 8.70
CA LEU A 47 -2.43 -0.61 8.01
C LEU A 47 -2.40 0.45 9.10
N LYS A 48 -1.31 1.21 9.17
CA LYS A 48 -1.28 2.35 10.07
C LYS A 48 -2.37 3.31 9.61
N PRO A 49 -3.16 3.87 10.54
CA PRO A 49 -4.08 4.94 10.17
C PRO A 49 -3.27 6.04 9.51
N PHE A 50 -3.77 6.56 8.39
CA PHE A 50 -3.19 7.72 7.75
C PHE A 50 -3.20 8.88 8.76
N LYS A 51 -2.01 9.35 9.15
CA LYS A 51 -1.88 10.50 10.03
C LYS A 51 -1.72 11.73 9.13
N LYS A 52 -2.78 12.52 9.02
CA LYS A 52 -2.71 13.79 8.30
C LYS A 52 -1.75 14.74 8.99
N ASP A 53 -0.93 15.41 8.20
CA ASP A 53 -0.10 16.52 8.69
C ASP A 53 -0.88 17.83 8.52
N LYS A 54 -0.36 18.92 9.08
CA LYS A 54 -0.94 20.24 8.85
C LYS A 54 -0.66 20.71 7.42
N ILE A 55 -1.63 21.35 6.77
CA ILE A 55 -1.45 21.91 5.42
C ILE A 55 -0.25 22.86 5.41
N GLU A 56 -0.09 23.67 6.46
CA GLU A 56 1.02 24.60 6.59
C GLU A 56 2.38 23.87 6.66
N SER A 57 2.43 22.71 7.31
CA SER A 57 3.65 21.90 7.38
C SER A 57 4.00 21.31 6.01
N ILE A 58 2.99 20.81 5.29
CA ILE A 58 3.17 20.29 3.93
C ILE A 58 3.67 21.40 3.02
N LEU A 59 3.02 22.57 3.00
CA LEU A 59 3.45 23.68 2.16
C LEU A 59 4.86 24.16 2.49
N ALA A 60 5.22 24.20 3.78
CA ALA A 60 6.57 24.53 4.21
C ALA A 60 7.63 23.54 3.70
N ASP A 61 7.34 22.23 3.71
CA ASP A 61 8.26 21.20 3.20
C ASP A 61 8.51 21.37 1.70
N PHE A 62 7.48 21.70 0.93
CA PHE A 62 7.63 21.94 -0.51
C PHE A 62 8.32 23.27 -0.80
N ALA A 63 7.97 24.34 -0.08
CA ALA A 63 8.61 25.65 -0.22
C ALA A 63 10.09 25.62 0.17
N ALA A 64 10.46 24.82 1.18
CA ALA A 64 11.85 24.69 1.63
C ALA A 64 12.79 24.07 0.58
N THR A 65 12.24 23.41 -0.45
CA THR A 65 13.05 22.87 -1.54
C THR A 65 13.47 23.93 -2.55
N ASP A 66 12.79 25.09 -2.63
CA ASP A 66 13.03 26.14 -3.62
C ASP A 66 12.98 25.64 -5.09
N LEU A 67 12.32 24.50 -5.32
CA LEU A 67 12.20 23.85 -6.64
C LEU A 67 10.83 24.06 -7.29
N TYR A 68 9.91 24.73 -6.60
CA TYR A 68 8.53 24.88 -7.02
C TYR A 68 8.14 26.34 -7.09
N GLU A 69 7.41 26.69 -8.14
CA GLU A 69 6.89 28.04 -8.35
C GLU A 69 5.76 28.36 -7.36
N ASP A 70 5.60 29.65 -7.04
CA ASP A 70 4.56 30.13 -6.12
C ASP A 70 3.14 29.74 -6.58
N GLU A 71 2.92 29.66 -7.90
CA GLU A 71 1.65 29.23 -8.47
C GLU A 71 1.34 27.77 -8.14
N PHE A 72 2.35 26.89 -8.22
CA PHE A 72 2.21 25.49 -7.84
C PHE A 72 1.86 25.34 -6.34
N LEU A 73 2.49 26.13 -5.47
CA LEU A 73 2.22 26.06 -4.02
C LEU A 73 0.78 26.50 -3.68
N LYS A 74 0.25 27.50 -4.40
CA LYS A 74 -1.15 27.93 -4.26
C LYS A 74 -2.13 26.85 -4.73
N ASP A 75 -1.86 26.25 -5.89
CA ASP A 75 -2.68 25.17 -6.43
C ASP A 75 -2.67 23.95 -5.49
N LEU A 76 -1.52 23.65 -4.89
CA LEU A 76 -1.38 22.60 -3.88
C LEU A 76 -2.21 22.90 -2.63
N GLU A 77 -2.15 24.13 -2.11
CA GLU A 77 -2.95 24.55 -0.95
C GLU A 77 -4.45 24.40 -1.22
N GLU A 78 -4.92 24.90 -2.36
CA GLU A 78 -6.32 24.78 -2.75
C GLU A 78 -6.76 23.33 -2.95
N GLY A 79 -5.92 22.52 -3.59
CA GLY A 79 -6.17 21.10 -3.81
C GLY A 79 -6.27 20.33 -2.50
N LEU A 80 -5.38 20.62 -1.54
CA LEU A 80 -5.41 20.02 -0.21
C LEU A 80 -6.69 20.41 0.55
N LYS A 81 -7.07 21.70 0.54
CA LYS A 81 -8.31 22.21 1.16
C LYS A 81 -9.59 21.58 0.57
N LYS A 82 -9.61 21.35 -0.74
CA LYS A 82 -10.73 20.72 -1.45
C LYS A 82 -10.80 19.21 -1.21
N SER A 83 -9.75 18.59 -0.69
CA SER A 83 -9.76 17.16 -0.40
C SER A 83 -10.59 16.84 0.85
N SER A 84 -11.37 15.77 0.77
CA SER A 84 -12.23 15.27 1.86
C SER A 84 -11.49 14.93 3.17
N ILE A 85 -10.15 14.91 3.16
CA ILE A 85 -9.30 14.57 4.31
C ILE A 85 -9.01 15.80 5.18
N TYR A 86 -9.02 16.99 4.56
CA TYR A 86 -8.72 18.28 5.17
C TYR A 86 -9.92 19.21 5.30
N THR A 87 -11.11 18.76 4.90
CA THR A 87 -12.39 19.45 5.14
C THR A 87 -12.77 19.41 6.62
#